data_AF-G2GP28-F1
#
_entry.id   AF-G2GP28-F1
#
_cell.length_a   1.000
_cell.length_b   1.000
_cell.length_c   1.000
_cell.angle_alpha   90.00
_cell.angle_beta   90.00
_cell.angle_gamma   90.00
#
_symmetry.space_group_name_H-M   'P 1'
#
loop_
_entity.id
_entity.type
_entity.pdbx_description
1 polymer ?
#
loop_
_entity_poly.entity_id
_entity_poly.type
_entity_poly.pdbx_seq_one_letter_code
_entity_poly.pdbx_strand_id
1 'polypeptide(L)' 'MATKQKEPGKVERIASEIRDKIERGALAPGSRLPGVPQLQKEHGIAYQTARDIYGLLEDEGLVFSRRG' A
#
# COMPACT_ATOMS: atom_id res chain seq x y z
N MET A 1 -9.51 24.41 7.58
CA MET A 1 -8.91 23.08 7.86
C MET A 1 -8.25 22.61 6.57
N ALA A 2 -6.92 22.72 6.51
CA ALA A 2 -6.17 22.49 5.28
C ALA A 2 -5.56 21.10 5.27
N THR A 3 -6.03 20.22 4.41
CA THR A 3 -5.17 19.21 3.77
C THR A 3 -5.48 19.22 2.27
N LYS A 4 -4.61 19.94 1.60
CA LYS A 4 -4.59 20.21 0.17
C LYS A 4 -4.34 18.90 -0.59
N GLN A 5 -5.16 18.66 -1.61
CA GLN A 5 -4.83 17.89 -2.83
C GLN A 5 -4.69 16.36 -2.63
N LYS A 6 -5.82 15.67 -2.76
CA LYS A 6 -5.85 14.33 -3.35
C LYS A 6 -5.27 14.48 -4.75
N GLU A 7 -4.01 14.12 -4.96
CA GLU A 7 -3.53 13.80 -6.30
C GLU A 7 -3.98 12.35 -6.54
N PRO A 8 -5.06 12.08 -7.31
CA PRO A 8 -5.53 10.73 -7.62
C PRO A 8 -4.55 9.93 -8.50
N GLY A 9 -3.24 10.18 -8.42
CA GLY A 9 -2.24 9.49 -9.23
C GLY A 9 -1.32 8.58 -8.42
N LYS A 10 -0.86 8.99 -7.23
CA LYS A 10 0.27 8.34 -6.57
C LYS A 10 -0.15 7.13 -5.71
N VAL A 11 -1.27 7.24 -4.99
CA VAL A 11 -1.83 6.14 -4.19
C VAL A 11 -2.23 4.98 -5.09
N GLU A 12 -3.05 5.26 -6.10
CA GLU A 12 -3.56 4.23 -7.04
C GLU A 12 -2.43 3.58 -7.85
N ARG A 13 -1.41 4.36 -8.27
CA ARG A 13 -0.22 3.79 -8.93
C ARG A 13 0.52 2.81 -8.03
N ILE A 14 0.86 3.21 -6.80
CA ILE A 14 1.62 2.36 -5.89
C ILE A 14 0.79 1.13 -5.50
N ALA A 15 -0.51 1.29 -5.25
CA ALA A 15 -1.42 0.17 -5.00
C ALA A 15 -1.43 -0.82 -6.18
N SER A 16 -1.53 -0.32 -7.41
CA SER A 16 -1.48 -1.16 -8.62
C SER A 16 -0.13 -1.85 -8.80
N GLU A 17 0.98 -1.18 -8.50
CA GLU A 17 2.31 -1.81 -8.56
C GLU A 17 2.48 -2.92 -7.51
N ILE A 18 1.96 -2.71 -6.30
CA ILE A 18 1.98 -3.72 -5.25
C ILE A 18 1.07 -4.89 -5.64
N ARG A 19 -0.14 -4.61 -6.14
CA ARG A 19 -1.05 -5.63 -6.66
C ARG A 19 -0.37 -6.48 -7.71
N ASP A 20 0.22 -5.84 -8.72
CA ASP A 20 0.88 -6.54 -9.82
C ASP A 20 2.08 -7.37 -9.29
N LYS A 21 2.81 -6.92 -8.27
CA LYS A 21 3.85 -7.75 -7.61
C LYS A 21 3.26 -8.96 -6.86
N ILE A 22 2.10 -8.80 -6.22
CA ILE A 22 1.38 -9.89 -5.56
C ILE A 22 0.88 -10.90 -6.60
N GLU A 23 0.21 -10.43 -7.66
CA GLU A 23 -0.33 -11.26 -8.75
C GLU A 23 0.77 -12.00 -9.53
N ARG A 24 1.93 -11.35 -9.73
CA ARG A 24 3.13 -11.97 -10.31
C ARG A 24 3.74 -13.07 -9.43
N GLY A 25 3.26 -13.27 -8.21
CA GLY A 25 3.81 -14.24 -7.27
C GLY A 25 5.19 -13.85 -6.72
N ALA A 26 5.61 -12.59 -6.88
CA ALA A 26 6.85 -12.09 -6.28
C ALA A 26 6.74 -12.03 -4.74
N LEU A 27 5.51 -12.00 -4.23
CA LEU A 27 5.17 -12.10 -2.82
C LEU A 27 4.32 -13.35 -2.65
N ALA A 28 4.86 -14.36 -1.95
CA ALA A 28 4.09 -15.57 -1.70
C ALA A 28 2.89 -15.23 -0.80
N PRO A 29 1.71 -15.86 -1.01
CA PRO A 29 0.56 -15.67 -0.14
C PRO A 29 0.93 -16.03 1.30
N GLY A 30 0.79 -15.06 2.21
CA GLY A 30 1.20 -15.19 3.61
C GLY A 30 2.64 -14.77 3.91
N SER A 31 3.45 -14.41 2.91
CA SER A 31 4.70 -13.70 3.14
C SER A 31 4.42 -12.29 3.69
N ARG A 32 5.29 -11.85 4.60
CA ARG A 32 5.17 -10.54 5.21
C ARG A 32 5.40 -9.46 4.15
N LEU A 33 4.34 -8.73 3.82
CA LEU A 33 4.45 -7.52 3.00
C LEU A 33 5.37 -6.50 3.69
N PRO A 34 6.01 -5.61 2.93
CA PRO A 34 6.64 -4.42 3.51
C PRO A 34 5.61 -3.74 4.42
N GLY A 35 5.98 -3.35 5.63
CA GLY A 35 5.05 -2.63 6.51
C GLY A 35 4.80 -1.20 5.99
N VAL A 36 3.86 -0.50 6.62
CA VAL A 36 3.70 0.96 6.46
C VAL A 36 5.04 1.73 6.51
N PRO A 37 5.91 1.55 7.53
CA PRO A 37 7.17 2.29 7.59
C PRO A 37 8.16 1.93 6.47
N GLN A 38 8.09 0.72 5.92
CA GLN A 38 8.91 0.31 4.79
C GLN A 38 8.44 1.00 3.51
N LEU A 39 7.12 1.02 3.27
CA LEU A 39 6.51 1.66 2.10
C LEU A 39 6.77 3.17 2.08
N GLN A 40 6.73 3.81 3.26
CA GLN A 40 7.11 5.20 3.42
C GLN A 40 8.57 5.45 3.02
N LYS A 41 9.51 4.59 3.42
CA LYS A 41 10.92 4.73 3.07
C LYS A 41 11.18 4.49 1.58
N GLU A 42 10.56 3.46 1.01
CA GLU A 42 10.76 3.06 -0.38
C GLU A 42 10.21 4.11 -1.36
N HIS A 43 9.03 4.66 -1.09
CA HIS A 43 8.34 5.58 -2.00
C HIS A 43 8.37 7.05 -1.55
N GLY A 44 8.97 7.34 -0.39
CA GLY A 44 9.03 8.69 0.19
C GLY A 44 7.64 9.27 0.49
N ILE A 45 6.70 8.44 0.93
CA ILE A 45 5.29 8.83 1.14
C ILE A 45 4.98 9.08 2.62
N ALA A 46 3.94 9.88 2.85
CA ALA A 46 3.40 10.11 4.20
C ALA A 46 2.74 8.83 4.76
N TYR A 47 2.68 8.73 6.09
CA TYR A 47 2.04 7.61 6.79
C TYR A 47 0.57 7.44 6.37
N GLN A 48 -0.15 8.56 6.25
CA GLN A 48 -1.55 8.56 5.82
C GLN A 48 -1.72 7.99 4.40
N THR A 49 -0.81 8.33 3.48
CA THR A 49 -0.80 7.81 2.10
C THR A 49 -0.52 6.31 2.08
N ALA A 50 0.45 5.85 2.87
CA ALA A 50 0.75 4.42 3.00
C ALA A 50 -0.45 3.65 3.57
N ARG A 51 -1.14 4.23 4.56
CA ARG A 51 -2.38 3.71 5.14
C ARG A 51 -3.51 3.60 4.13
N ASP A 52 -3.68 4.60 3.27
CA ASP A 52 -4.66 4.59 2.16
C ASP A 52 -4.35 3.47 1.17
N ILE A 53 -3.07 3.30 0.78
CA ILE A 53 -2.64 2.23 -0.13
C ILE A 53 -2.95 0.85 0.44
N TYR A 54 -2.58 0.59 1.71
CA TYR A 54 -2.94 -0.67 2.36
C TYR A 54 -4.45 -0.83 2.51
N GLY A 55 -5.18 0.25 2.80
CA GLY A 55 -6.64 0.21 2.88
C GLY A 55 -7.30 -0.23 1.57
N LEU A 56 -6.83 0.28 0.42
CA LEU A 56 -7.29 -0.17 -0.89
C LEU A 56 -6.97 -1.64 -1.13
N LEU A 57 -5.74 -2.07 -0.84
CA LEU A 57 -5.35 -3.46 -1.01
C LEU A 57 -6.09 -4.42 -0.06
N GLU A 58 -6.45 -3.95 1.16
CA GLU A 58 -7.26 -4.69 2.13
C GLU A 58 -8.71 -4.81 1.65
N ASP A 59 -9.28 -3.73 1.10
CA ASP A 59 -10.64 -3.71 0.52
C ASP A 59 -10.75 -4.70 -0.66
N GLU A 60 -9.70 -4.81 -1.45
CA GLU A 60 -9.62 -5.77 -2.56
C GLU A 60 -9.32 -7.21 -2.12
N GLY A 61 -9.08 -7.45 -0.83
CA GLY A 61 -8.75 -8.77 -0.29
C GLY A 61 -7.38 -9.31 -0.69
N LEU A 62 -6.51 -8.45 -1.24
CA LEU A 62 -5.15 -8.80 -1.66
C LEU A 62 -4.18 -8.89 -0.47
N VAL A 63 -4.46 -8.13 0.58
CA VAL A 63 -3.62 -8.06 1.79
C VAL A 63 -4.50 -8.05 3.04
N PHE A 64 -3.93 -8.42 4.18
CA PHE A 64 -4.61 -8.34 5.47
C PHE A 64 -3.65 -7.77 6.51
N SER A 65 -4.07 -6.75 7.24
CA SER A 65 -3.29 -6.25 8.37
C SER A 65 -3.45 -7.20 9.56
N ARG A 66 -2.38 -7.92 9.89
CA ARG A 66 -2.31 -8.67 11.14
C ARG A 66 -1.57 -7.83 12.18
N ARG A 67 -2.30 -7.32 13.18
CA ARG A 67 -1.65 -6.85 14.41
C ARG A 67 -1.17 -8.08 15.17
N GLY A 68 0.14 -8.30 15.16
CA GLY A 68 0.82 -9.19 16.10
C GLY A 68 1.30 -8.39 17.30
#